data_AF-A0A429F829-F1
#
_entry.id   AF-A0A429F829-F1
#
_cell.length_a   1.000
_cell.length_b   1.000
_cell.length_c   1.000
_cell.angle_alpha   90.00
_cell.angle_beta   90.00
_cell.angle_gamma   90.00
#
_symmetry.space_group_name_H-M   'P 1'
#
loop_
_entity.id
_entity.type
_entity.pdbx_description
1 polymer ?
#
loop_
_entity_poly.entity_id
_entity_poly.type
_entity_poly.pdbx_seq_one_letter_code
_entity_poly.pdbx_strand_id
1 'polypeptide(L)'
;MADVRRTRAGVRVRLAAEEAELLASLMEQMLALIEGSPDAGGAPGSGPPDDPLASIGIAEKAEKPDDPVLARLFPDAYGDPGAEAGREEAEAAGDFRRYTEMGLRDGKRDAAATVLKTLPGGGGGVVLDDEQAQVWLRALNDVRLALGTRLDISEEWYDEAVRLDRDDPRTPMFAAYDWLTMLQESLVQALW
;
A
#
# COMPACT_ATOMS: atom_id res chain seq x y z
N MET A 1 -15.07 11.96 -4.75
CA MET A 1 -15.01 11.54 -3.34
C MET A 1 -15.83 10.29 -3.21
N ALA A 2 -15.17 9.22 -2.80
CA ALA A 2 -15.74 7.89 -2.71
C ALA A 2 -16.99 7.86 -1.79
N ASP A 3 -18.04 7.16 -2.21
CA ASP A 3 -19.24 6.89 -1.39
C ASP A 3 -19.16 5.46 -0.87
N VAL A 4 -18.93 5.30 0.44
CA VAL A 4 -18.88 4.00 1.11
C VAL A 4 -20.05 3.88 2.07
N ARG A 5 -20.79 2.78 1.99
CA ARG A 5 -21.98 2.57 2.83
C ARG A 5 -22.28 1.11 3.07
N ARG A 6 -22.75 0.81 4.28
CA ARG A 6 -23.31 -0.50 4.63
C ARG A 6 -24.62 -0.75 3.88
N THR A 7 -24.78 -1.93 3.32
CA THR A 7 -26.01 -2.40 2.68
C THR A 7 -26.36 -3.80 3.19
N ARG A 8 -27.56 -4.29 2.86
CA ARG A 8 -27.95 -5.67 3.18
C ARG A 8 -27.09 -6.74 2.49
N ALA A 9 -26.43 -6.40 1.39
CA ALA A 9 -25.61 -7.31 0.61
C ALA A 9 -24.11 -7.21 0.92
N GLY A 10 -23.72 -6.38 1.90
CA GLY A 10 -22.33 -6.07 2.22
C GLY A 10 -22.03 -4.56 2.17
N VAL A 11 -20.76 -4.21 2.08
CA VAL A 11 -20.27 -2.82 2.01
C VAL A 11 -20.22 -2.39 0.55
N ARG A 12 -21.01 -1.38 0.19
CA ARG A 12 -20.95 -0.78 -1.15
C ARG A 12 -19.92 0.33 -1.16
N VAL A 13 -18.97 0.25 -2.08
CA VAL A 13 -17.96 1.29 -2.36
C VAL A 13 -18.23 1.82 -3.76
N ARG A 14 -18.34 3.14 -3.91
CA ARG A 14 -18.45 3.80 -5.21
C ARG A 14 -17.28 4.74 -5.43
N LEU A 15 -16.55 4.53 -6.52
CA LEU A 15 -15.37 5.32 -6.91
C LEU A 15 -15.63 6.04 -8.23
N ALA A 16 -15.06 7.23 -8.40
CA ALA A 16 -14.89 7.82 -9.73
C ALA A 16 -13.90 6.99 -10.57
N ALA A 17 -13.82 7.25 -11.88
CA ALA A 17 -12.91 6.53 -12.75
C ALA A 17 -11.45 6.78 -12.34
N GLU A 18 -11.12 8.04 -12.06
CA GLU A 18 -9.80 8.49 -11.65
C GLU A 18 -9.39 7.92 -10.29
N GLU A 19 -10.35 7.80 -9.35
CA GLU A 19 -10.14 7.19 -8.03
C GLU A 19 -9.88 5.68 -8.15
N ALA A 20 -10.57 5.00 -9.07
CA ALA A 20 -10.35 3.57 -9.33
C ALA A 20 -9.00 3.34 -10.04
N GLU A 21 -8.66 4.15 -11.04
CA GLU A 21 -7.36 4.07 -11.73
C GLU A 21 -6.20 4.35 -10.77
N LEU A 22 -6.32 5.38 -9.93
CA LEU A 22 -5.35 5.67 -8.86
C LEU A 22 -5.16 4.47 -7.95
N LEU A 23 -6.26 3.89 -7.42
CA LEU A 23 -6.18 2.74 -6.53
C LEU A 23 -5.57 1.51 -7.21
N ALA A 24 -5.91 1.25 -8.48
CA ALA A 24 -5.33 0.16 -9.24
C ALA A 24 -3.82 0.33 -9.37
N SER A 25 -3.36 1.51 -9.81
CA SER A 25 -1.94 1.80 -9.98
C SER A 25 -1.17 1.67 -8.65
N LEU A 26 -1.74 2.16 -7.54
CA LEU A 26 -1.11 2.02 -6.23
C LEU A 26 -0.97 0.55 -5.80
N MET A 27 -1.99 -0.28 -6.06
CA MET A 27 -1.95 -1.71 -5.75
C MET A 27 -0.93 -2.45 -6.62
N GLU A 28 -0.83 -2.10 -7.90
CA GLU A 28 0.16 -2.66 -8.82
C GLU A 28 1.59 -2.27 -8.42
N GLN A 29 1.83 -1.01 -8.04
CA GLN A 29 3.11 -0.55 -7.52
C GLN A 29 3.49 -1.27 -6.21
N MET A 30 2.52 -1.51 -5.32
CA MET A 30 2.73 -2.31 -4.11
C MET A 30 3.11 -3.76 -4.42
N LEU A 31 2.44 -4.40 -5.39
CA LEU A 31 2.80 -5.76 -5.81
C LEU A 31 4.23 -5.80 -6.36
N ALA A 32 4.59 -4.86 -7.23
CA ALA A 32 5.93 -4.76 -7.81
C ALA A 32 7.02 -4.61 -6.72
N LEU A 33 6.73 -3.79 -5.70
CA LEU A 33 7.60 -3.59 -4.55
C LEU A 33 7.76 -4.87 -3.71
N ILE A 34 6.66 -5.59 -3.42
CA ILE A 34 6.67 -6.81 -2.60
C ILE A 34 7.32 -8.00 -3.34
N GLU A 35 7.15 -8.09 -4.66
CA GLU A 35 7.77 -9.10 -5.52
C GLU A 35 9.26 -8.86 -5.74
N GLY A 36 9.76 -7.66 -5.46
CA GLY A 36 11.18 -7.33 -5.58
C GLY A 36 11.68 -7.51 -7.01
N SER A 37 10.89 -7.06 -7.99
CA SER A 37 11.06 -7.40 -9.40
C SER A 37 12.55 -7.36 -9.85
N PRO A 38 13.16 -8.50 -10.23
CA PRO A 38 14.46 -8.51 -10.90
C PRO A 38 14.41 -7.83 -12.29
N ASP A 39 13.21 -7.57 -12.81
CA ASP A 39 12.96 -6.87 -14.07
C ASP A 39 12.70 -5.35 -13.89
N ALA A 40 12.97 -4.76 -12.73
CA ALA A 40 13.17 -3.31 -12.62
C ALA A 40 14.50 -2.84 -13.26
N GLY A 41 15.24 -3.76 -13.91
CA GLY A 41 16.26 -3.48 -14.92
C GLY A 41 15.72 -3.37 -16.37
N GLY A 42 14.40 -3.54 -16.58
CA GLY A 42 13.72 -3.12 -17.79
C GLY A 42 13.61 -1.60 -17.81
N ALA A 43 13.94 -1.00 -18.95
CA ALA A 43 14.08 0.45 -19.16
C ALA A 43 13.09 1.33 -18.37
N PRO A 44 13.53 2.52 -17.92
CA PRO A 44 12.63 3.49 -17.28
C PRO A 44 11.43 3.75 -18.21
N GLY A 45 10.21 3.46 -17.75
CA GLY A 45 8.99 3.73 -18.51
C GLY A 45 8.34 2.53 -19.21
N SER A 46 8.08 1.43 -18.49
CA SER A 46 7.14 0.39 -18.97
C SER A 46 5.67 0.71 -18.65
N GLY A 47 5.40 1.83 -17.96
CA GLY A 47 4.14 2.55 -18.11
C GLY A 47 4.22 3.50 -19.31
N PRO A 48 3.09 3.94 -19.89
CA PRO A 48 3.09 5.06 -20.83
C PRO A 48 4.03 6.18 -20.32
N PRO A 49 4.87 6.79 -21.17
CA PRO A 49 5.80 7.84 -20.75
C PRO A 49 5.13 9.06 -20.10
N ASP A 50 3.79 9.10 -20.14
CA ASP A 50 2.91 10.10 -19.52
C ASP A 50 1.89 9.42 -18.57
N ASP A 51 2.24 8.36 -17.85
CA ASP A 51 1.36 7.83 -16.79
C ASP A 51 1.44 8.75 -15.55
N PRO A 52 0.41 9.59 -15.30
CA PRO A 52 0.41 10.50 -14.16
C PRO A 52 0.42 9.79 -12.81
N LEU A 53 0.16 8.47 -12.78
CA LEU A 53 0.17 7.65 -11.56
C LEU A 53 1.54 7.03 -11.28
N ALA A 54 2.41 6.89 -12.30
CA ALA A 54 3.77 6.39 -12.13
C ALA A 54 4.65 7.35 -11.31
N SER A 55 4.34 8.67 -11.32
CA SER A 55 5.02 9.67 -10.49
C SER A 55 4.73 9.57 -9.00
N ILE A 56 3.80 8.70 -8.56
CA ILE A 56 3.46 8.54 -7.15
C ILE A 56 4.55 7.76 -6.37
N GLY A 57 5.47 7.10 -7.08
CA GLY A 57 6.79 6.73 -6.54
C GLY A 57 6.80 5.63 -5.48
N ILE A 58 5.74 4.80 -5.35
CA ILE A 58 5.77 3.66 -4.42
C ILE A 58 6.86 2.67 -4.81
N ALA A 59 7.01 2.43 -6.12
CA ALA A 59 7.99 1.49 -6.67
C ALA A 59 9.28 2.18 -7.19
N GLU A 60 9.54 3.45 -6.85
CA GLU A 60 10.73 4.14 -7.36
C GLU A 60 12.04 3.49 -6.87
N LYS A 61 12.88 3.13 -7.87
CA LYS A 61 14.21 2.50 -7.81
C LYS A 61 14.49 1.69 -6.54
N ALA A 62 14.12 0.41 -6.60
CA ALA A 62 14.67 -0.66 -5.78
C ALA A 62 16.15 -0.93 -6.13
N GLU A 63 17.04 0.04 -5.85
CA GLU A 63 18.49 -0.19 -5.90
C GLU A 63 19.06 -0.67 -4.56
N LYS A 64 18.25 -0.80 -3.49
CA LYS A 64 18.78 -1.12 -2.15
C LYS A 64 18.08 -2.28 -1.44
N PRO A 65 18.87 -3.21 -0.85
CA PRO A 65 18.43 -4.17 0.16
C PRO A 65 17.75 -3.54 1.41
N ASP A 66 17.77 -2.21 1.55
CA ASP A 66 17.35 -1.45 2.74
C ASP A 66 16.20 -0.46 2.44
N ASP A 67 15.22 -0.81 1.60
CA ASP A 67 14.07 0.08 1.37
C ASP A 67 13.30 0.31 2.69
N PRO A 68 13.16 1.56 3.16
CA PRO A 68 12.45 1.86 4.41
C PRO A 68 10.98 1.41 4.37
N VAL A 69 10.34 1.38 3.20
CA VAL A 69 8.98 0.85 3.03
C VAL A 69 8.95 -0.64 3.30
N LEU A 70 9.88 -1.41 2.71
CA LEU A 70 9.96 -2.85 2.94
C LEU A 70 10.26 -3.15 4.41
N ALA A 71 11.19 -2.42 5.03
CA ALA A 71 11.47 -2.54 6.47
C ALA A 71 10.21 -2.24 7.32
N ARG A 72 9.39 -1.27 6.91
CA ARG A 72 8.14 -0.93 7.61
C ARG A 72 7.03 -1.97 7.41
N LEU A 73 6.93 -2.55 6.21
CA LEU A 73 5.92 -3.54 5.85
C LEU A 73 6.24 -4.94 6.40
N PHE A 74 7.54 -5.26 6.56
CA PHE A 74 8.05 -6.54 7.03
C PHE A 74 8.97 -6.33 8.26
N PRO A 75 8.42 -5.85 9.39
CA PRO A 75 9.22 -5.61 10.59
C PRO A 75 9.76 -6.93 11.16
N ASP A 76 10.96 -6.90 11.73
CA ASP A 76 11.56 -8.06 12.39
C ASP A 76 10.68 -8.55 13.56
N ALA A 77 10.29 -9.83 13.53
CA ALA A 77 9.37 -10.43 14.50
C ALA A 77 9.98 -10.60 15.91
N TYR A 78 11.29 -10.42 16.07
CA TYR A 78 11.98 -10.41 17.36
C TYR A 78 12.70 -9.07 17.54
N GLY A 79 11.96 -8.08 18.00
CA GLY A 79 12.51 -6.82 18.45
C GLY A 79 13.20 -6.98 19.80
N ASP A 80 14.51 -7.18 19.80
CA ASP A 80 15.40 -6.39 20.65
C ASP A 80 16.85 -6.54 20.16
N PRO A 81 17.50 -5.48 19.64
CA PRO A 81 18.94 -5.48 19.40
C PRO A 81 19.68 -5.52 20.76
N GLY A 82 19.76 -6.71 21.37
CA GLY A 82 20.36 -6.89 22.69
C GLY A 82 20.16 -8.25 23.34
N ALA A 83 19.23 -9.07 22.84
CA ALA A 83 19.10 -10.45 23.32
C ALA A 83 20.20 -11.34 22.69
N GLU A 84 21.18 -11.76 23.50
CA GLU A 84 22.16 -12.77 23.11
C GLU A 84 21.45 -14.13 22.91
N ALA A 85 20.98 -14.39 21.69
CA ALA A 85 20.52 -15.71 21.29
C ALA A 85 21.71 -16.64 21.04
N GLY A 86 21.66 -17.88 21.54
CA GLY A 86 22.65 -18.91 21.20
C GLY A 86 22.65 -19.20 19.69
N ARG A 87 23.71 -19.79 19.13
CA ARG A 87 23.82 -20.02 17.66
C ARG A 87 22.65 -20.83 17.07
N GLU A 88 22.18 -21.86 17.77
CA GLU A 88 21.01 -22.65 17.38
C GLU A 88 19.70 -21.85 17.49
N GLU A 89 19.55 -21.00 18.50
CA GLU A 89 18.39 -20.10 18.64
C GLU A 89 18.39 -19.02 17.55
N ALA A 90 19.57 -18.52 17.18
CA ALA A 90 19.72 -17.57 16.09
C ALA A 90 19.39 -18.18 14.71
N GLU A 91 19.74 -19.45 14.50
CA GLU A 91 19.42 -20.23 13.29
C GLU A 91 17.93 -20.59 13.22
N ALA A 92 17.35 -21.11 14.31
CA ALA A 92 15.92 -21.38 14.41
C ALA A 92 15.06 -20.11 14.30
N ALA A 93 15.50 -19.01 14.91
CA ALA A 93 14.88 -17.69 14.72
C ALA A 93 15.05 -17.21 13.28
N GLY A 94 16.14 -17.55 12.59
CA GLY A 94 16.37 -17.25 11.18
C GLY A 94 15.42 -17.97 10.24
N ASP A 95 15.13 -19.24 10.50
CA ASP A 95 14.17 -20.01 9.72
C ASP A 95 12.73 -19.55 10.00
N PHE A 96 12.38 -19.30 11.26
CA PHE A 96 11.07 -18.74 11.62
C PHE A 96 10.86 -17.34 11.03
N ARG A 97 11.90 -16.49 11.02
CA ARG A 97 11.90 -15.19 10.33
C ARG A 97 11.57 -15.35 8.85
N ARG A 98 12.29 -16.24 8.14
CA ARG A 98 12.06 -16.48 6.72
C ARG A 98 10.64 -16.97 6.43
N TYR A 99 10.13 -17.95 7.18
CA TYR A 99 8.77 -18.46 6.96
C TYR A 99 7.68 -17.43 7.29
N THR A 100 7.85 -16.65 8.36
CA THR A 100 6.89 -15.61 8.75
C THR A 100 6.88 -14.47 7.74
N GLU A 101 8.05 -14.05 7.25
CA GLU A 101 8.17 -13.03 6.22
C GLU A 101 7.56 -13.51 4.90
N MET A 102 7.82 -14.75 4.48
CA MET A 102 7.20 -15.34 3.28
C MET A 102 5.67 -15.36 3.38
N GLY A 103 5.12 -15.85 4.50
CA GLY A 103 3.67 -15.86 4.73
C GLY A 103 3.07 -14.45 4.78
N LEU A 104 3.78 -13.48 5.35
CA LEU A 104 3.37 -12.08 5.37
C LEU A 104 3.39 -11.48 3.96
N ARG A 105 4.42 -11.74 3.15
CA ARG A 105 4.51 -11.30 1.76
C ARG A 105 3.35 -11.86 0.94
N ASP A 106 3.05 -13.15 1.08
CA ASP A 106 1.94 -13.79 0.36
C ASP A 106 0.59 -13.20 0.76
N GLY A 107 0.36 -12.99 2.07
CA GLY A 107 -0.86 -12.34 2.55
C GLY A 107 -1.04 -10.91 2.02
N LYS A 108 0.05 -10.13 1.89
CA LYS A 108 -0.01 -8.79 1.30
C LYS A 108 -0.28 -8.84 -0.21
N ARG A 109 0.32 -9.78 -0.94
CA ARG A 109 0.05 -9.98 -2.38
C ARG A 109 -1.40 -10.36 -2.63
N ASP A 110 -1.92 -11.33 -1.88
CA ASP A 110 -3.31 -11.78 -1.99
C ASP A 110 -4.29 -10.64 -1.69
N ALA A 111 -3.97 -9.78 -0.72
CA ALA A 111 -4.79 -8.63 -0.40
C ALA A 111 -4.83 -7.60 -1.54
N ALA A 112 -3.67 -7.22 -2.09
CA ALA A 112 -3.60 -6.31 -3.24
C ALA A 112 -4.29 -6.89 -4.49
N ALA A 113 -4.07 -8.18 -4.78
CA ALA A 113 -4.74 -8.88 -5.88
C ALA A 113 -6.26 -8.94 -5.71
N THR A 114 -6.76 -9.09 -4.49
CA THR A 114 -8.19 -9.06 -4.19
C THR A 114 -8.80 -7.69 -4.47
N VAL A 115 -8.11 -6.60 -4.10
CA VAL A 115 -8.56 -5.24 -4.45
C VAL A 115 -8.63 -5.09 -5.95
N LEU A 116 -7.55 -5.38 -6.69
CA LEU A 116 -7.52 -5.29 -8.15
C LEU A 116 -8.63 -6.10 -8.83
N LYS A 117 -8.88 -7.33 -8.36
CA LYS A 117 -9.93 -8.21 -8.91
C LYS A 117 -11.33 -7.68 -8.69
N THR A 118 -11.57 -6.99 -7.58
CA THR A 118 -12.92 -6.52 -7.18
C THR A 118 -13.18 -5.08 -7.62
N LEU A 119 -12.14 -4.33 -7.96
CA LEU A 119 -12.22 -2.95 -8.40
C LEU A 119 -12.91 -2.84 -9.78
N PRO A 120 -13.87 -1.92 -9.96
CA PRO A 120 -14.44 -1.68 -11.27
C PRO A 120 -13.50 -0.80 -12.11
N GLY A 121 -12.92 -1.34 -13.17
CA GLY A 121 -11.86 -0.67 -13.96
C GLY A 121 -12.21 0.66 -14.63
N GLY A 122 -13.48 1.06 -14.67
CA GLY A 122 -13.91 2.39 -15.15
C GLY A 122 -14.56 3.25 -14.05
N GLY A 123 -14.30 2.92 -12.79
CA GLY A 123 -15.06 3.44 -11.65
C GLY A 123 -16.46 2.84 -11.55
N GLY A 124 -17.26 3.40 -10.64
CA GLY A 124 -18.60 2.90 -10.32
C GLY A 124 -18.65 2.16 -8.99
N GLY A 125 -19.71 1.37 -8.81
CA GLY A 125 -20.01 0.72 -7.53
C GLY A 125 -19.59 -0.74 -7.49
N VAL A 126 -18.83 -1.13 -6.47
CA VAL A 126 -18.60 -2.51 -6.05
C VAL A 126 -19.34 -2.79 -4.75
N VAL A 127 -19.82 -4.01 -4.55
CA VAL A 127 -20.34 -4.50 -3.27
C VAL A 127 -19.38 -5.57 -2.77
N LEU A 128 -18.76 -5.29 -1.63
CA LEU A 128 -17.84 -6.17 -0.94
C LEU A 128 -18.58 -6.90 0.17
N ASP A 129 -18.35 -8.20 0.32
CA ASP A 129 -18.72 -8.88 1.57
C ASP A 129 -17.79 -8.44 2.72
N ASP A 130 -18.08 -8.88 3.95
CA ASP A 130 -17.36 -8.44 5.14
C ASP A 130 -15.89 -8.90 5.13
N GLU A 131 -15.60 -10.04 4.51
CA GLU A 131 -14.24 -10.57 4.38
C GLU A 131 -13.45 -9.74 3.36
N GLN A 132 -14.02 -9.49 2.17
CA GLN A 132 -13.44 -8.65 1.13
C GLN A 132 -13.21 -7.22 1.63
N ALA A 133 -14.15 -6.65 2.39
CA ALA A 133 -13.98 -5.32 2.97
C ALA A 133 -12.83 -5.28 3.99
N GLN A 134 -12.64 -6.33 4.80
CA GLN A 134 -11.47 -6.45 5.67
C GLN A 134 -10.16 -6.64 4.89
N VAL A 135 -10.19 -7.39 3.78
CA VAL A 135 -9.04 -7.52 2.87
C VAL A 135 -8.67 -6.16 2.28
N TRP A 136 -9.66 -5.39 1.83
CA TRP A 136 -9.47 -4.02 1.35
C TRP A 136 -8.85 -3.13 2.43
N LEU A 137 -9.33 -3.18 3.68
CA LEU A 137 -8.74 -2.40 4.77
C LEU A 137 -7.25 -2.73 5.00
N ARG A 138 -6.87 -4.01 4.92
CA ARG A 138 -5.45 -4.42 5.05
C ARG A 138 -4.61 -3.87 3.90
N ALA A 139 -5.07 -4.04 2.66
CA ALA A 139 -4.36 -3.57 1.47
C ALA A 139 -4.22 -2.04 1.45
N LEU A 140 -5.29 -1.30 1.75
CA LEU A 140 -5.27 0.17 1.83
C LEU A 140 -4.31 0.66 2.91
N ASN A 141 -4.29 -0.02 4.07
CA ASN A 141 -3.34 0.32 5.12
C ASN A 141 -1.89 0.09 4.68
N ASP A 142 -1.61 -0.98 3.93
CA ASP A 142 -0.25 -1.25 3.42
C ASP A 142 0.21 -0.18 2.43
N VAL A 143 -0.66 0.24 1.49
CA VAL A 143 -0.38 1.35 0.57
C VAL A 143 -0.13 2.65 1.36
N ARG A 144 -0.99 2.94 2.36
CA ARG A 144 -0.85 4.14 3.19
C ARG A 144 0.43 4.13 4.00
N LEU A 145 0.83 2.98 4.54
CA LEU A 145 2.12 2.83 5.24
C LEU A 145 3.30 3.05 4.28
N ALA A 146 3.22 2.55 3.06
CA ALA A 146 4.26 2.76 2.04
C ALA A 146 4.41 4.24 1.69
N LEU A 147 3.30 4.90 1.33
CA LEU A 147 3.29 6.34 1.04
C LEU A 147 3.75 7.16 2.24
N GLY A 148 3.23 6.86 3.43
CA GLY A 148 3.59 7.57 4.65
C GLY A 148 5.07 7.46 5.00
N THR A 149 5.69 6.32 4.71
CA THR A 149 7.13 6.12 4.90
C THR A 149 7.96 6.90 3.88
N ARG A 150 7.54 6.93 2.61
CA ARG A 150 8.25 7.70 1.56
C ARG A 150 8.11 9.22 1.76
N LEU A 151 6.96 9.66 2.27
CA LEU A 151 6.67 11.05 2.59
C LEU A 151 7.25 11.51 3.93
N ASP A 152 7.76 10.60 4.76
CA ASP A 152 8.16 10.86 6.15
C ASP A 152 7.04 11.58 6.94
N ILE A 153 5.82 11.03 6.88
CA ILE A 153 4.62 11.63 7.50
C ILE A 153 4.82 11.81 9.01
N SER A 154 4.78 13.07 9.43
CA SER A 154 4.78 13.51 10.83
C SER A 154 3.37 13.92 11.29
N GLU A 155 3.17 14.28 12.56
CA GLU A 155 1.88 14.80 13.04
C GLU A 155 1.48 16.13 12.36
N GLU A 156 2.45 16.90 11.87
CA GLU A 156 2.27 18.21 11.24
C GLU A 156 2.25 18.14 9.70
N TRP A 157 2.10 16.94 9.13
CA TRP A 157 2.21 16.74 7.68
C TRP A 157 1.24 17.59 6.84
N TYR A 158 0.07 17.94 7.37
CA TYR A 158 -0.89 18.83 6.70
C TYR A 158 -0.31 20.24 6.48
N ASP A 159 0.42 20.77 7.45
CA ASP A 159 1.06 22.09 7.35
C ASP A 159 2.17 22.09 6.29
N GLU A 160 2.89 20.97 6.17
CA GLU A 160 3.86 20.78 5.09
C GLU A 160 3.16 20.74 3.74
N ALA A 161 2.13 19.89 3.59
CA ALA A 161 1.40 19.71 2.33
C ALA A 161 0.80 21.03 1.80
N VAL A 162 0.29 21.90 2.69
CA VAL A 162 -0.27 23.21 2.32
C VAL A 162 0.80 24.21 1.85
N ARG A 163 2.04 24.04 2.29
CA ARG A 163 3.17 24.93 1.92
C ARG A 163 3.87 24.48 0.63
N LEU A 164 3.55 23.31 0.10
CA LEU A 164 4.14 22.82 -1.15
C LEU A 164 3.72 23.66 -2.34
N ASP A 165 4.67 23.89 -3.23
CA ASP A 165 4.36 24.45 -4.54
C ASP A 165 3.54 23.44 -5.35
N ARG A 166 2.64 23.94 -6.20
CA ARG A 166 1.78 23.10 -7.04
C ARG A 166 2.55 22.12 -7.93
N ASP A 167 3.78 22.46 -8.30
CA ASP A 167 4.66 21.65 -9.13
C ASP A 167 5.63 20.77 -8.31
N ASP A 168 5.54 20.77 -6.95
CA ASP A 168 6.32 19.87 -6.11
C ASP A 168 5.88 18.41 -6.37
N PRO A 169 6.82 17.49 -6.67
CA PRO A 169 6.50 16.09 -6.98
C PRO A 169 5.81 15.33 -5.84
N ARG A 170 5.90 15.82 -4.60
CA ARG A 170 5.25 15.20 -3.43
C ARG A 170 3.78 15.58 -3.31
N THR A 171 3.34 16.67 -3.94
CA THR A 171 1.94 17.11 -3.95
C THR A 171 0.94 15.99 -4.29
N PRO A 172 1.11 15.24 -5.41
CA PRO A 172 0.22 14.12 -5.72
C PRO A 172 0.30 12.98 -4.70
N MET A 173 1.47 12.75 -4.09
CA MET A 173 1.64 11.71 -3.06
C MET A 173 0.89 12.07 -1.77
N PHE A 174 0.96 13.32 -1.31
CA PHE A 174 0.18 13.81 -0.16
C PHE A 174 -1.33 13.73 -0.44
N ALA A 175 -1.77 14.13 -1.63
CA ALA A 175 -3.17 14.03 -2.03
C ALA A 175 -3.67 12.57 -2.04
N ALA A 176 -2.85 11.63 -2.55
CA ALA A 176 -3.17 10.21 -2.52
C ALA A 176 -3.21 9.67 -1.08
N TYR A 177 -2.26 10.06 -0.23
CA TYR A 177 -2.23 9.66 1.18
C TYR A 177 -3.47 10.12 1.96
N ASP A 178 -3.88 11.38 1.78
CA ASP A 178 -5.09 11.95 2.38
C ASP A 178 -6.34 11.21 1.90
N TRP A 179 -6.47 11.05 0.58
CA TRP A 179 -7.61 10.37 -0.03
C TRP A 179 -7.74 8.91 0.45
N LEU A 180 -6.64 8.16 0.52
CA LEU A 180 -6.61 6.80 1.07
C LEU A 180 -7.04 6.78 2.55
N THR A 181 -6.62 7.78 3.32
CA THR A 181 -7.01 7.91 4.74
C THR A 181 -8.52 8.06 4.87
N MET A 182 -9.13 8.94 4.07
CA MET A 182 -10.58 9.13 4.04
C MET A 182 -11.34 7.90 3.54
N LEU A 183 -10.82 7.21 2.51
CA LEU A 183 -11.42 5.98 2.00
C LEU A 183 -11.39 4.85 3.04
N GLN A 184 -10.24 4.68 3.72
CA GLN A 184 -10.08 3.70 4.78
C GLN A 184 -11.03 4.01 5.95
N GLU A 185 -11.10 5.26 6.39
CA GLU A 185 -12.04 5.68 7.44
C GLU A 185 -13.49 5.35 7.06
N SER A 186 -13.88 5.66 5.82
CA SER A 186 -15.25 5.38 5.33
C SER A 186 -15.56 3.88 5.30
N LEU A 187 -14.59 3.03 4.99
CA LEU A 187 -14.72 1.57 5.05
C LEU A 187 -14.84 1.05 6.48
N VAL A 188 -14.05 1.58 7.41
CA VAL A 188 -14.11 1.28 8.85
C VAL A 188 -15.51 1.61 9.38
N GLN A 189 -16.02 2.81 9.12
CA GLN A 189 -17.36 3.25 9.54
C GLN A 189 -18.50 2.46 8.89
N ALA A 190 -18.29 1.89 7.71
CA ALA A 190 -19.29 1.06 7.06
C ALA A 190 -19.30 -0.39 7.58
N LEU A 191 -18.19 -0.86 8.16
CA LEU A 191 -18.08 -2.20 8.74
C LEU A 191 -18.53 -2.28 10.19
N TRP A 192 -18.34 -1.21 10.96
CA TRP A 192 -18.61 -1.13 12.39
C TRP A 192 -19.58 -0.01 12.73
#